data_AF-A0AAW3K9S1-F1
#
_entry.id   AF-A0AAW3K9S1-F1
#
_cell.length_a   1.000
_cell.length_b   1.000
_cell.length_c   1.000
_cell.angle_alpha   90.00
_cell.angle_beta   90.00
_cell.angle_gamma   90.00
#
_symmetry.space_group_name_H-M   'P 1'
#
loop_
_entity.id
_entity.type
_entity.pdbx_description
1 polymer ?
#
loop_
_entity_poly.entity_id
_entity_poly.type
_entity_poly.pdbx_seq_one_letter_code
_entity_poly.pdbx_strand_id
1 'polypeptide(L)' 'MLAAVVGEGVAFYSIPGLERIHEVPLKFACDVQFSPDGSKVACGSWSGGLLVEAPNLIAARVGERSD' A
#
# COMPACT_ATOMS: atom_id res chain seq x y z
N MET A 1 4.93 -0.25 9.14
CA MET A 1 3.87 0.18 8.19
C MET A 1 2.67 -0.71 8.41
N LEU A 2 1.47 -0.17 8.32
CA LEU A 2 0.20 -0.92 8.36
C LEU A 2 -0.43 -0.84 6.96
N ALA A 3 -1.09 -1.91 6.51
CA ALA A 3 -1.89 -1.89 5.30
C ALA A 3 -3.31 -2.37 5.60
N ALA A 4 -4.28 -1.79 4.90
CA ALA A 4 -5.68 -2.17 5.01
C ALA A 4 -6.37 -2.04 3.65
N VAL A 5 -7.26 -2.97 3.37
CA VAL A 5 -8.22 -2.83 2.28
C VAL A 5 -9.21 -1.74 2.64
N VAL A 6 -9.37 -0.74 1.78
CA VAL A 6 -10.28 0.40 1.99
C VAL A 6 -10.94 0.80 0.67
N GLY A 7 -12.27 0.94 0.66
CA GLY A 7 -13.01 1.36 -0.52
C GLY A 7 -12.67 0.52 -1.77
N GLU A 8 -12.11 1.18 -2.79
CA GLU A 8 -11.72 0.59 -4.08
C GLU A 8 -10.20 0.33 -4.18
N GLY A 9 -9.53 0.05 -3.05
CA GLY A 9 -8.10 -0.21 -3.06
C GLY A 9 -7.50 -0.67 -1.73
N VAL A 10 -6.18 -0.54 -1.63
CA VAL A 10 -5.39 -0.87 -0.44
C VAL A 10 -4.62 0.37 -0.02
N ALA A 11 -4.88 0.85 1.20
CA ALA A 11 -4.18 1.98 1.78
C ALA A 11 -3.07 1.52 2.71
N PHE A 12 -1.98 2.30 2.72
CA PHE A 12 -0.82 2.12 3.55
C PHE A 12 -0.69 3.27 4.54
N TYR A 13 -0.33 2.94 5.77
CA TYR A 13 -0.28 3.88 6.89
C TYR A 13 1.08 3.83 7.59
N SER A 14 1.57 5.01 7.98
CA SER A 14 2.72 5.13 8.86
C SER A 14 2.35 4.68 10.28
N ILE A 15 3.35 4.24 11.04
CA ILE A 15 3.21 3.95 12.47
C ILE A 15 4.31 4.69 13.22
N PRO A 16 4.03 5.22 14.43
CA PRO A 16 2.79 5.07 15.18
C PRO A 16 1.65 6.02 14.76
N GLY A 17 1.92 7.03 13.92
CA GLY A 17 0.98 8.13 13.65
C GLY A 17 -0.28 7.80 12.84
N LEU A 18 -0.37 6.61 12.23
CA LEU A 18 -1.49 6.18 11.38
C LEU A 18 -1.83 7.18 10.25
N GLU A 19 -0.84 7.94 9.78
CA GLU A 19 -1.01 8.80 8.61
C GLU A 19 -1.09 7.94 7.36
N ARG A 20 -2.06 8.17 6.48
CA ARG A 20 -2.09 7.51 5.17
C ARG A 20 -0.90 8.01 4.34
N ILE A 21 -0.02 7.10 3.94
CA ILE A 21 1.20 7.41 3.19
C ILE A 21 1.08 7.05 1.71
N HIS A 22 0.23 6.08 1.36
CA HIS A 22 0.02 5.67 -0.01
C HIS A 22 -1.31 4.93 -0.17
N GLU A 23 -1.78 4.83 -1.41
CA GLU A 23 -2.95 4.03 -1.78
C GLU A 23 -2.73 3.40 -3.15
N VAL A 24 -2.97 2.10 -3.24
CA VAL A 24 -2.94 1.36 -4.50
C VAL A 24 -4.39 1.11 -4.93
N PRO A 25 -4.85 1.72 -6.03
CA PRO A 25 -6.18 1.45 -6.57
C PRO A 25 -6.28 -0.01 -7.00
N LEU A 26 -7.30 -0.71 -6.50
CA LEU A 26 -7.58 -2.10 -6.84
C LEU A 26 -9.07 -2.37 -6.66
N LYS A 27 -9.78 -2.44 -7.79
CA LYS A 27 -11.23 -2.68 -7.79
C LYS A 27 -11.57 -3.99 -7.10
N PHE A 28 -12.59 -3.96 -6.23
CA PHE A 28 -13.01 -5.12 -5.43
C PHE A 28 -11.88 -5.74 -4.59
N ALA A 29 -10.98 -4.91 -4.06
CA ALA A 29 -9.94 -5.35 -3.13
C ALA A 29 -10.57 -6.07 -1.94
N CYS A 30 -9.99 -7.21 -1.56
CA CYS A 30 -10.49 -8.06 -0.48
C CYS A 30 -9.39 -8.62 0.41
N ASP A 31 -8.12 -8.53 0.02
CA ASP A 31 -7.01 -9.07 0.80
C ASP A 31 -5.74 -8.24 0.65
N VAL A 32 -4.90 -8.24 1.68
CA VAL A 32 -3.57 -7.63 1.68
C VAL A 32 -2.62 -8.38 2.61
N GLN A 33 -1.44 -8.75 2.09
CA GLN A 33 -0.43 -9.46 2.86
C GLN A 33 0.98 -8.98 2.54
N PHE A 34 1.78 -8.74 3.59
CA PHE A 34 3.20 -8.46 3.47
C PHE A 34 4.01 -9.75 3.30
N SER A 35 5.08 -9.70 2.50
CA SER A 35 6.10 -10.75 2.54
C SER A 35 6.80 -10.76 3.91
N PRO A 36 7.36 -11.91 4.35
CA PRO A 36 8.00 -12.01 5.67
C PRO A 36 9.17 -11.05 5.89
N ASP A 37 9.90 -10.72 4.82
CA ASP A 37 11.00 -9.76 4.80
C ASP A 37 10.53 -8.30 4.66
N GLY A 38 9.22 -8.07 4.49
CA GLY A 38 8.62 -6.76 4.28
C GLY A 38 8.96 -6.10 2.94
N SER A 39 9.63 -6.79 2.00
CA SER A 39 10.05 -6.19 0.71
C SER A 39 8.92 -6.07 -0.30
N LYS A 40 7.85 -6.85 -0.16
CA LYS A 40 6.72 -6.92 -1.09
C LYS A 40 5.39 -6.93 -0.36
N VAL A 41 4.34 -6.54 -1.08
CA VAL A 41 2.95 -6.62 -0.64
C VAL A 41 2.13 -7.26 -1.74
N ALA A 42 1.42 -8.33 -1.40
CA ALA A 42 0.39 -8.91 -2.25
C ALA A 42 -0.95 -8.25 -1.93
N CYS A 43 -1.63 -7.73 -2.94
CA CYS A 43 -2.97 -7.16 -2.86
C CYS A 43 -3.92 -8.04 -3.68
N GLY A 44 -4.94 -8.58 -3.05
CA GLY A 44 -5.93 -9.46 -3.68
C GLY A 44 -7.24 -8.74 -3.96
N SER A 45 -7.87 -9.08 -5.08
CA SER A 45 -9.24 -8.73 -5.41
C SER A 45 -10.03 -9.92 -5.95
N TRP A 46 -11.34 -9.79 -6.04
CA TRP A 46 -12.19 -10.82 -6.66
C TRP A 46 -11.92 -11.04 -8.15
N SER A 47 -11.21 -10.11 -8.81
CA SER A 47 -10.90 -10.18 -10.24
C SER A 47 -9.45 -10.55 -10.55
N GLY A 48 -8.57 -10.63 -9.54
CA GLY A 48 -7.15 -10.89 -9.73
C GLY A 48 -6.30 -10.40 -8.56
N GLY A 49 -5.00 -10.29 -8.77
CA GLY A 49 -4.07 -9.84 -7.74
C GLY A 49 -2.95 -8.97 -8.30
N LEU A 50 -2.37 -8.16 -7.43
CA LEU A 50 -1.23 -7.30 -7.72
C LEU A 50 -0.13 -7.54 -6.69
N LEU A 51 1.11 -7.61 -7.15
CA LEU A 51 2.29 -7.65 -6.29
C LEU A 51 3.03 -6.31 -6.42
N VAL A 52 3.23 -5.62 -5.30
CA VAL A 52 3.95 -4.34 -5.26
C VAL A 52 5.20 -4.45 -4.39
N GLU A 53 6.23 -3.69 -4.72
CA GLU A 53 7.40 -3.54 -3.85
C GLU A 53 7.11 -2.52 -2.75
N ALA A 54 7.28 -2.91 -1.48
CA ALA A 54 6.96 -2.07 -0.34
C ALA A 54 7.86 -0.81 -0.20
N PRO A 55 9.17 -0.85 -0.49
CA PRO A 55 10.04 0.33 -0.41
C PRO A 55 9.61 1.48 -1.35
N ASN A 56 9.04 1.14 -2.51
CA ASN A 56 8.59 2.12 -3.50
C ASN A 56 7.33 2.87 -3.03
N LEU A 57 6.60 2.35 -2.03
CA LEU A 57 5.42 3.00 -1.45
C LEU A 57 5.79 4.15 -0.48
N ILE A 58 7.01 4.14 0.06
CA ILE A 58 7.50 5.18 0.99
C ILE A 58 8.19 6.31 0.21
N ALA A 59 8.93 5.97 -0.85
CA ALA A 59 9.68 6.94 -1.66
C ALA A 59 8.77 7.97 -2.38
N ALA A 60 7.51 7.61 -2.65
CA ALA A 60 6.53 8.51 -3.28
C ALA A 60 6.20 9.76 -2.43
N ARG A 61 6.61 9.82 -1.15
CA ARG A 61 6.43 11.00 -0.27
C ARG A 61 7.57 12.04 -0.37
N VAL A 62 8.65 11.77 -1.10
CA VAL A 62 9.82 12.69 -1.24
C VAL A 62 9.79 13.46 -2.56
N GLY A 63 8.60 13.84 -3.02
CA GLY A 63 8.37 14.51 -4.31
C GLY A 63 7.61 15.83 -4.25
N GLU A 64 7.38 16.41 -3.07
CA GLU A 64 6.89 17.78 -2.97
C GLU A 64 8.08 18.75 -2.91
N ARG A 65 8.29 19.37 -4.06
CA ARG A 65 9.31 20.36 -4.45
C ARG A 65 9.60 21.41 -3.37
N SER A 66 10.89 21.62 -3.12
CA SER A 66 11.40 22.96 -2.87
C SER A 66 11.27 23.78 -4.16
N ASP A 67 10.44 24.82 -4.15
CA ASP A 67 10.58 26.09 -4.87
C ASP A 67 9.53 27.08 -4.33
#